data_AF-A0A2V6P0U5-F1
#
_entry.id   AF-A0A2V6P0U5-F1
#
_cell.length_a   1.000
_cell.length_b   1.000
_cell.length_c   1.000
_cell.angle_alpha   90.00
_cell.angle_beta   90.00
_cell.angle_gamma   90.00
#
_symmetry.space_group_name_H-M   'P 1'
#
loop_
_entity.id
_entity.type
_entity.pdbx_description
1 polymer ?
#
loop_
_entity_poly.entity_id
_entity_poly.type
_entity_poly.pdbx_seq_one_letter_code
_entity_poly.pdbx_strand_id
1 'polypeptide(L)' 'GHPILGDVVYGGRRAGNFSRQMLHAWKLGLNHPRTKERMYFQAPLPEDFKRAISEVLS' A
#
# COMPACT_ATOMS: atom_id res chain seq x y z
N GLY A 1 -9.32 16.93 -3.38
CA GLY A 1 -8.31 15.99 -2.84
C GLY A 1 -8.56 14.60 -3.40
N HIS A 2 -7.55 13.73 -3.32
CA HIS A 2 -7.59 12.35 -3.79
C HIS A 2 -7.36 11.42 -2.58
N PRO A 3 -8.42 10.92 -1.94
CA PRO A 3 -8.28 10.09 -0.76
C PRO A 3 -7.70 8.72 -1.11
N ILE A 4 -7.02 8.10 -0.14
CA ILE A 4 -6.59 6.71 -0.26
C ILE A 4 -7.84 5.82 -0.21
N LEU A 5 -7.94 4.87 -1.14
CA LEU A 5 -9.04 3.90 -1.15
C LEU A 5 -9.02 3.05 0.12
N GLY A 6 -10.18 2.75 0.70
CA GLY A 6 -10.32 2.04 1.97
C GLY A 6 -9.88 2.81 3.21
N ASP A 7 -9.57 4.11 3.11
CA ASP A 7 -9.33 4.96 4.27
C ASP A 7 -10.63 5.42 4.93
N VAL A 8 -11.00 4.71 6.00
CA VAL A 8 -12.20 4.97 6.79
C VAL A 8 -12.11 6.21 7.68
N VAL A 9 -10.90 6.73 7.94
CA VAL A 9 -10.70 7.87 8.85
C VAL A 9 -10.71 9.18 8.08
N TYR A 10 -9.94 9.26 6.99
CA TYR A 10 -9.75 10.51 6.25
C TYR A 10 -10.42 10.53 4.87
N GLY A 11 -10.76 9.35 4.33
CA GLY A 11 -11.24 9.24 2.96
C GLY A 11 -12.75 9.42 2.77
N GLY A 12 -13.53 9.22 3.84
CA GLY A 12 -14.99 9.30 3.82
C GLY A 12 -15.60 8.39 2.75
N ARG A 13 -16.77 8.77 2.21
CA ARG A 13 -17.46 7.97 1.17
C ARG A 13 -16.65 7.79 -0.11
N ARG A 14 -15.73 8.71 -0.42
CA ARG A 14 -14.92 8.68 -1.66
C ARG A 14 -13.80 7.64 -1.62
N ALA A 15 -13.47 7.08 -0.45
CA ALA A 15 -12.50 5.99 -0.33
C ALA A 15 -13.06 4.63 -0.77
N GLY A 16 -14.37 4.52 -1.02
CA GLY A 16 -14.98 3.24 -1.41
C GLY A 16 -14.99 2.21 -0.29
N ASN A 17 -15.43 1.00 -0.61
CA ASN A 17 -15.59 -0.09 0.35
C ASN A 17 -14.53 -1.18 0.12
N PHE A 18 -13.30 -0.91 0.55
CA PHE A 18 -12.21 -1.89 0.52
C PHE A 18 -11.90 -2.39 1.92
N SER A 19 -11.41 -3.63 2.02
CA SER A 19 -11.13 -4.31 3.31
C SER A 19 -10.15 -3.57 4.23
N ARG A 20 -9.30 -2.71 3.66
CA ARG A 20 -8.34 -1.85 4.37
C ARG A 20 -7.90 -0.71 3.45
N GLN A 21 -7.09 0.20 3.98
CA GLN A 21 -6.40 1.20 3.16
C GLN A 21 -5.56 0.54 2.06
N MET A 22 -5.74 1.00 0.83
CA MET A 22 -4.91 0.66 -0.33
C MET A 22 -3.55 1.37 -0.27
N LEU A 23 -2.88 1.23 0.89
CA LEU A 23 -1.51 1.64 1.15
C LEU A 23 -0.63 0.39 1.36
N HIS A 24 0.49 0.31 0.64
CA HIS A 24 1.40 -0.83 0.68
C HIS A 24 2.86 -0.36 0.68
N ALA A 25 3.63 -0.80 1.69
CA ALA A 25 5.06 -0.54 1.77
C ALA A 25 5.82 -1.52 0.86
N TRP A 26 5.87 -1.21 -0.44
CA TRP A 26 6.46 -2.09 -1.46
C TRP A 26 7.97 -2.33 -1.29
N LYS A 27 8.72 -1.30 -0.86
CA LYS A 27 10.18 -1.36 -0.76
C LYS A 27 10.65 -0.70 0.53
N LEU A 28 11.60 -1.35 1.19
CA LEU A 28 12.32 -0.80 2.34
C LEU A 28 13.81 -0.73 1.99
N GLY A 29 14.45 0.39 2.31
CA GLY A 29 15.89 0.57 2.16
C GLY A 29 16.48 1.12 3.45
N LEU A 30 17.51 0.48 3.98
CA LEU A 30 18.15 0.88 5.23
C LEU A 30 19.63 0.50 5.24
N ASN A 31 20.39 1.10 6.15
CA ASN A 31 21.75 0.67 6.44
C ASN A 31 21.68 -0.32 7.60
N HIS A 32 22.20 -1.53 7.42
CA HIS A 32 22.13 -2.56 8.44
C HIS A 32 22.78 -2.03 9.74
N PRO A 33 22.11 -2.09 10.91
CA PRO A 33 22.58 -1.42 12.11
C PRO A 33 23.94 -1.93 12.60
N ARG A 34 24.22 -3.22 12.40
CA ARG A 34 25.51 -3.87 12.70
C ARG A 34 26.55 -3.74 11.57
N THR A 35 26.30 -4.27 10.37
CA THR A 35 27.29 -4.31 9.27
C THR A 35 27.47 -2.97 8.53
N LYS A 36 26.54 -2.02 8.70
CA LYS A 36 26.47 -0.73 7.99
C LYS A 36 26.27 -0.84 6.48
N GLU A 37 26.12 -2.04 5.95
CA GLU A 37 25.84 -2.28 4.54
C GLU A 37 24.49 -1.73 4.13
N ARG A 38 24.41 -1.22 2.90
CA ARG A 38 23.15 -0.75 2.32
C ARG A 38 22.32 -1.95 1.89
N MET A 39 21.13 -2.11 2.47
CA MET A 39 20.22 -3.22 2.17
C MET A 39 18.91 -2.71 1.60
N TYR A 40 18.29 -3.56 0.76
CA TYR A 40 16.98 -3.33 0.19
C TYR A 40 16.12 -4.58 0.33
N PHE A 41 14.86 -4.38 0.68
CA PHE A 41 13.84 -5.42 0.80
C PHE A 41 12.63 -5.03 -0.04
N GLN A 42 11.96 -6.01 -0.64
CA GLN A 42 10.75 -5.79 -1.42
C GLN A 42 9.68 -6.80 -1.02
N ALA A 43 8.43 -6.36 -1.02
CA ALA A 43 7.26 -7.21 -0.80
C ALA A 43 6.40 -7.23 -2.09
N PRO A 44 5.95 -8.41 -2.55
CA PRO A 44 5.09 -8.50 -3.73
C PRO A 44 3.79 -7.72 -3.54
N LEU A 45 3.15 -7.34 -4.65
CA LEU A 45 1.84 -6.70 -4.60
C LEU A 45 0.81 -7.67 -4.00
N PRO A 46 0.11 -7.29 -2.91
CA PRO A 46 -0.90 -8.14 -2.28
C PRO A 46 -2.08 -8.48 -3.20
N GLU A 47 -2.73 -9.63 -2.97
CA GLU A 47 -3.87 -10.08 -3.79
C GLU A 47 -5.11 -9.18 -3.67
N ASP A 48 -5.32 -8.55 -2.50
CA ASP A 48 -6.40 -7.56 -2.32
C ASP A 48 -6.19 -6.31 -3.17
N PHE A 49 -4.94 -5.89 -3.37
CA PHE A 49 -4.60 -4.79 -4.30
C PHE A 49 -4.88 -5.17 -5.75
N LYS A 50 -4.53 -6.39 -6.17
CA LYS A 50 -4.82 -6.85 -7.53
C LYS A 50 -6.32 -6.82 -7.83
N ARG A 51 -7.14 -7.27 -6.87
CA ARG A 51 -8.61 -7.18 -6.97
C ARG A 51 -9.10 -5.73 -7.01
N ALA A 52 -8.59 -4.87 -6.12
CA ALA A 52 -8.98 -3.46 -6.08
C ALA A 52 -8.63 -2.72 -7.38
N ILE A 53 -7.46 -2.97 -7.96
CA ILE A 53 -7.06 -2.39 -9.26
C ILE A 53 -8.00 -2.84 -10.37
N SER A 54 -8.37 -4.13 -10.40
CA SER A 54 -9.32 -4.66 -11.37
C SER A 54 -10.70 -4.03 -11.23
N GLU A 55 -11.18 -3.78 -10.01
CA GLU A 55 -12.47 -3.14 -9.73
C GLU A 55 -12.49 -1.65 -10.10
N VAL A 56 -11.37 -0.95 -9.94
CA VAL A 56 -11.28 0.49 -10.24
C VAL A 56 -11.10 0.77 -11.73
N LEU A 57 -10.47 -0.14 -12.47
CA LEU A 57 -10.18 0.01 -13.90
C LEU A 57 -11.25 -0.60 -14.82
N SER A 58 -12.22 -1.34 -14.28
CA SER A 58 -13.41 -1.82 -15.00
C SER A 58 -14.44 -0.71 -15.16
#